data_AF-A0A660ZY07-F1
#
_entry.id   AF-A0A660ZY07-F1
#
_cell.length_a   1.000
_cell.length_b   1.000
_cell.length_c   1.000
_cell.angle_alpha   90.00
_cell.angle_beta   90.00
_cell.angle_gamma   90.00
#
_symmetry.space_group_name_H-M   'P 1'
#
loop_
_entity.id
_entity.type
_entity.pdbx_description
1 polymer ?
#
loop_
_entity_poly.entity_id
_entity_poly.type
_entity_poly.pdbx_seq_one_letter_code
_entity_poly.pdbx_strand_id
1 'polypeptide(L)'
;MFADPEIGREGFTYELASGAEGTIHMDHVLEYNQDPEYLKNQVLYSLTLEAVRRVEASELSNRELIRRLGTSASQYYRLLDQTNYSKSIGQLLALLEVLECEVEFIVRDRPLEPTG
;
A
#
# COMPACT_ATOMS: atom_id res chain seq x y z
N MET A 1 -10.26 26.06 -28.03
CA MET A 1 -8.91 25.48 -28.15
C MET A 1 -8.07 26.10 -27.06
N PHE A 2 -7.57 25.25 -26.15
CA PHE A 2 -6.43 25.35 -25.22
C PHE A 2 -6.80 24.50 -24.00
N ALA A 3 -6.30 23.27 -23.97
CA ALA A 3 -6.38 22.38 -22.82
C ALA A 3 -4.94 21.96 -22.50
N ASP A 4 -4.38 22.52 -21.42
CA ASP A 4 -3.14 22.14 -20.71
C ASP A 4 -3.00 23.07 -19.47
N PRO A 5 -2.49 22.70 -18.27
CA PRO A 5 -1.97 21.43 -17.74
C PRO A 5 -2.57 21.10 -16.36
N GLU A 6 -3.71 20.41 -16.28
CA GLU A 6 -4.27 19.93 -15.00
C GLU A 6 -4.29 18.41 -15.02
N ILE A 7 -3.09 17.83 -14.95
CA ILE A 7 -2.90 16.40 -14.68
C ILE A 7 -3.51 16.13 -13.31
N GLY A 8 -4.65 15.43 -13.31
CA GLY A 8 -5.37 14.98 -12.14
C GLY A 8 -4.44 14.18 -11.24
N ARG A 9 -4.00 14.80 -10.14
CA ARG A 9 -3.17 14.16 -9.13
C ARG A 9 -4.03 13.24 -8.29
N GLU A 10 -4.22 12.02 -8.78
CA GLU A 10 -4.79 10.96 -7.97
C GLU A 10 -3.67 10.07 -7.46
N GLY A 11 -3.39 10.26 -6.18
CA GLY A 11 -2.46 9.44 -5.43
C GLY A 11 -3.01 9.22 -4.04
N PHE A 12 -2.66 8.09 -3.44
CA PHE A 12 -2.86 7.89 -2.01
C PHE A 12 -1.65 8.48 -1.29
N THR A 13 -1.89 9.55 -0.54
CA THR A 13 -0.93 10.07 0.42
C THR A 13 -1.07 9.25 1.69
N TYR A 14 0.03 8.64 2.12
CA TYR A 14 0.16 8.09 3.46
C TYR A 14 1.18 8.91 4.23
N GLU A 15 0.84 9.18 5.48
CA GLU A 15 1.70 9.87 6.42
C GLU A 15 2.21 8.82 7.42
N LEU A 16 3.52 8.77 7.59
CA LEU A 16 4.15 7.92 8.59
C LEU A 16 4.38 8.77 9.83
N ALA A 17 4.35 8.15 11.01
CA ALA A 17 4.65 8.80 12.28
C ALA A 17 6.01 9.53 12.34
N SER A 18 6.92 9.20 11.41
CA SER A 18 8.18 9.93 11.20
C SER A 18 8.01 11.30 10.53
N GLY A 19 6.79 11.73 10.19
CA GLY A 19 6.50 12.92 9.37
C GLY A 19 6.94 12.76 7.91
N ALA A 20 7.23 11.53 7.48
CA ALA A 20 7.59 11.25 6.10
C ALA A 20 6.31 11.04 5.30
N GLU A 21 6.10 11.89 4.29
CA GLU A 21 4.98 11.80 3.37
C GLU A 21 5.43 11.11 2.09
N GLY A 22 4.72 10.05 1.72
CA GLY A 22 4.85 9.41 0.40
C GLY A 22 3.60 9.69 -0.42
N THR A 23 3.76 10.24 -1.62
CA THR A 23 2.67 10.31 -2.60
C THR A 23 2.96 9.33 -3.71
N ILE A 24 2.17 8.25 -3.80
CA ILE A 24 2.17 7.40 -4.99
C ILE A 24 1.26 8.08 -6.01
N HIS A 25 1.85 8.82 -6.96
CA HIS A 25 1.12 9.36 -8.11
C HIS A 25 0.75 8.20 -9.04
N MET A 26 -0.53 7.85 -9.13
CA MET A 26 -1.03 6.86 -10.07
C MET A 26 -1.78 7.61 -11.16
N ASP A 27 -1.05 8.00 -12.21
CA ASP A 27 -1.69 8.45 -13.44
C ASP A 27 -2.67 7.36 -13.92
N HIS A 28 -3.94 7.76 -14.05
CA HIS A 28 -5.13 6.98 -14.40
C HIS A 28 -5.65 6.03 -13.31
N VAL A 29 -6.90 6.23 -12.85
CA VAL A 29 -8.08 5.37 -13.12
C VAL A 29 -9.29 5.94 -12.32
N LEU A 30 -9.87 7.05 -12.78
CA LEU A 30 -11.05 7.67 -12.14
C LEU A 30 -12.39 7.07 -12.58
N GLU A 31 -12.43 6.16 -13.55
CA GLU A 31 -13.70 5.66 -14.10
C GLU A 31 -14.09 4.25 -13.63
N TYR A 32 -13.21 3.52 -12.92
CA TYR A 32 -13.46 2.12 -12.50
C TYR A 32 -13.69 1.92 -10.99
N ASN A 33 -13.86 3.00 -10.23
CA ASN A 33 -13.83 2.98 -8.76
C ASN A 33 -15.15 2.51 -8.10
N GLN A 34 -15.69 1.36 -8.55
CA GLN A 34 -16.84 0.68 -7.95
C GLN A 34 -16.62 -0.81 -7.66
N ASP A 35 -15.50 -1.42 -8.05
CA ASP A 35 -15.21 -2.83 -7.74
C ASP A 35 -14.36 -2.95 -6.44
N PRO A 36 -14.91 -3.53 -5.35
CA PRO A 36 -14.16 -3.76 -4.11
C PRO A 36 -12.89 -4.60 -4.30
N GLU A 37 -12.86 -5.50 -5.28
CA GLU A 37 -11.71 -6.35 -5.57
C GLU A 37 -10.56 -5.55 -6.17
N TYR A 38 -10.87 -4.59 -7.04
CA TYR A 38 -9.88 -3.69 -7.62
C TYR A 38 -9.24 -2.80 -6.55
N LEU A 39 -10.05 -2.18 -5.68
CA LEU A 39 -9.57 -1.37 -4.56
C LEU A 39 -8.65 -2.19 -3.63
N LYS A 40 -9.07 -3.41 -3.26
CA LYS A 40 -8.26 -4.33 -2.46
C LYS A 40 -6.91 -4.60 -3.11
N ASN A 41 -6.90 -4.86 -4.42
CA ASN A 41 -5.68 -5.18 -5.17
C ASN A 41 -4.74 -3.98 -5.25
N GLN A 42 -5.25 -2.75 -5.43
CA GLN A 42 -4.45 -1.53 -5.40
C GLN A 42 -3.80 -1.29 -4.02
N VAL A 43 -4.57 -1.47 -2.93
CA VAL A 43 -4.06 -1.35 -1.55
C VAL A 43 -2.98 -2.40 -1.29
N LEU A 44 -3.25 -3.66 -1.66
CA LEU A 44 -2.29 -4.75 -1.53
C LEU A 44 -0.99 -4.47 -2.29
N TYR A 45 -1.08 -4.02 -3.54
CA TYR A 45 0.07 -3.68 -4.35
C TYR A 45 0.92 -2.59 -3.69
N SER A 46 0.29 -1.46 -3.32
CA SER A 46 0.96 -0.31 -2.73
C SER A 46 1.64 -0.65 -1.40
N LEU A 47 0.95 -1.35 -0.50
CA LEU A 47 1.51 -1.79 0.78
C LEU A 47 2.66 -2.79 0.59
N THR A 48 2.60 -3.63 -0.45
CA THR A 48 3.70 -4.56 -0.75
C THR A 48 4.95 -3.82 -1.18
N LEU A 49 4.82 -2.82 -2.05
CA LEU A 49 5.96 -2.00 -2.47
C LEU A 49 6.60 -1.27 -1.29
N GLU A 50 5.78 -0.75 -0.38
CA GLU A 50 6.30 -0.16 0.87
C GLU A 50 7.02 -1.20 1.72
N ALA A 51 6.40 -2.35 1.98
CA ALA A 51 6.99 -3.41 2.78
C ALA A 51 8.33 -3.90 2.20
N VAL A 52 8.43 -4.10 0.88
CA VAL A 52 9.68 -4.49 0.22
C VAL A 52 10.76 -3.41 0.43
N ARG A 53 10.42 -2.14 0.21
CA ARG A 53 11.37 -1.04 0.40
C ARG A 53 11.87 -0.95 1.85
N ARG A 54 10.98 -1.17 2.81
CA ARG A 54 11.32 -1.17 4.25
C ARG A 54 12.18 -2.37 4.64
N VAL A 55 11.92 -3.55 4.07
CA VAL A 55 12.77 -4.72 4.24
C VAL A 55 14.16 -4.45 3.69
N GLU A 56 14.27 -3.87 2.49
CA GLU A 56 15.56 -3.54 1.85
C GLU A 56 16.36 -2.48 2.62
N ALA A 57 15.67 -1.50 3.23
CA ALA A 57 16.29 -0.46 4.04
C ALA A 57 16.60 -0.90 5.48
N SER A 58 16.07 -2.04 5.93
CA SER A 58 16.25 -2.54 7.29
C SER A 58 17.62 -3.21 7.48
N GLU A 59 18.19 -3.07 8.68
CA GLU A 59 19.37 -3.85 9.09
C GLU A 59 19.01 -5.32 9.45
N LEU A 60 17.72 -5.66 9.50
CA LEU A 60 17.26 -6.99 9.85
C LEU A 60 17.44 -7.98 8.70
N SER A 61 18.09 -9.11 8.98
CA SER A 61 18.15 -10.20 8.01
C SER A 61 16.76 -10.80 7.75
N ASN A 62 16.53 -11.32 6.54
CA ASN A 62 15.32 -12.08 6.20
C ASN A 62 15.00 -13.19 7.23
N ARG A 63 16.02 -13.86 7.77
CA ARG A 63 15.83 -14.91 8.80
C ARG A 63 15.27 -14.35 10.10
N GLU A 64 15.72 -13.16 10.50
CA GLU A 64 15.24 -12.50 11.71
C GLU A 64 13.81 -11.98 11.51
N LEU A 65 13.50 -11.42 10.34
CA LEU A 65 12.14 -11.03 9.97
C LEU A 65 11.17 -12.23 10.00
N ILE A 66 11.57 -13.34 9.38
CA ILE A 66 10.80 -14.61 9.40
C ILE A 66 10.55 -15.08 10.85
N ARG A 67 11.57 -15.01 11.71
CA ARG A 67 11.48 -15.41 13.11
C ARG A 67 10.52 -14.52 13.91
N ARG A 68 10.64 -13.19 13.78
CA ARG A 68 9.78 -12.22 14.47
C ARG A 68 8.33 -12.31 14.00
N LEU A 69 8.11 -12.55 12.72
CA LEU A 69 6.78 -12.78 12.14
C LEU A 69 6.15 -14.12 12.54
N GLY A 70 6.93 -15.06 13.09
CA GLY A 70 6.45 -16.41 13.40
C GLY A 70 5.93 -17.16 12.17
N THR A 71 6.50 -16.91 10.99
CA THR A 71 6.05 -17.47 9.72
C THR A 71 7.09 -18.40 9.09
N SER A 72 6.72 -19.12 8.04
CA SER A 72 7.68 -19.90 7.25
C SER A 72 8.35 -19.04 6.17
N ALA A 73 9.56 -19.44 5.74
CA ALA A 73 10.26 -18.73 4.66
C ALA A 73 9.44 -18.63 3.36
N SER A 74 8.67 -19.68 3.02
CA SER A 74 7.83 -19.67 1.82
C SER A 74 6.63 -18.73 1.96
N GLN A 75 6.07 -18.56 3.15
CA GLN A 75 5.02 -17.56 3.40
C GLN A 75 5.60 -16.14 3.37
N TYR A 76 6.80 -15.94 3.92
CA TYR A 76 7.50 -14.66 3.87
C TYR A 76 7.77 -14.18 2.43
N TYR A 77 8.36 -15.02 1.57
CA TYR A 77 8.62 -14.60 0.19
C TYR A 77 7.33 -14.39 -0.61
N ARG A 78 6.28 -15.18 -0.36
CA ARG A 78 4.94 -14.95 -0.96
C ARG A 78 4.28 -13.67 -0.50
N LEU A 79 4.61 -13.19 0.71
CA LEU A 79 4.11 -11.93 1.25
C LEU A 79 4.72 -10.74 0.49
N LEU A 80 6.02 -10.82 0.18
CA LEU A 80 6.77 -9.79 -0.55
C LEU A 80 6.54 -9.82 -2.07
N ASP A 81 5.98 -10.90 -2.61
CA ASP A 81 5.67 -11.01 -4.04
C ASP A 81 4.52 -10.07 -4.46
N GLN A 82 4.84 -9.03 -5.22
CA GLN A 82 3.87 -8.03 -5.72
C GLN A 82 2.84 -8.59 -6.71
N THR A 83 3.08 -9.77 -7.30
CA THR A 83 2.14 -10.42 -8.23
C THR A 83 1.10 -11.29 -7.51
N ASN A 84 1.32 -11.58 -6.22
CA ASN A 84 0.44 -12.39 -5.41
C ASN A 84 -0.66 -11.54 -4.74
N TYR A 85 -1.83 -11.45 -5.38
CA TYR A 85 -3.00 -10.75 -4.83
C TYR A 85 -3.83 -11.58 -3.84
N SER A 86 -3.48 -12.85 -3.62
CA SER A 86 -4.19 -13.73 -2.66
C SER A 86 -3.69 -13.59 -1.21
N LYS A 87 -2.62 -12.81 -0.99
CA LYS A 87 -2.00 -12.64 0.32
C LYS A 87 -2.83 -11.77 1.27
N SER A 88 -2.59 -11.95 2.56
CA SER A 88 -3.30 -11.24 3.61
C SER A 88 -2.73 -9.83 3.83
N ILE A 89 -3.58 -8.81 3.78
CA ILE A 89 -3.23 -7.43 4.22
C ILE A 89 -2.74 -7.47 5.67
N GLY A 90 -3.38 -8.25 6.55
CA GLY A 90 -2.97 -8.35 7.95
C GLY A 90 -1.54 -8.88 8.13
N GLN A 91 -1.07 -9.75 7.25
CA GLN A 91 0.32 -10.23 7.29
C GLN A 91 1.31 -9.15 6.82
N LEU A 92 0.93 -8.29 5.87
CA LEU A 92 1.74 -7.13 5.48
C LEU A 92 1.84 -6.13 6.63
N LEU A 93 0.73 -5.87 7.33
CA LEU A 93 0.71 -5.01 8.51
C LEU A 93 1.59 -5.55 9.64
N ALA A 94 1.53 -6.87 9.91
CA ALA A 94 2.42 -7.50 10.88
C ALA A 94 3.90 -7.39 10.50
N LEU A 95 4.24 -7.46 9.21
CA LEU A 95 5.61 -7.25 8.73
C LEU A 95 6.03 -5.78 8.94
N LEU A 96 5.17 -4.82 8.64
CA LEU A 96 5.44 -3.40 8.86
C LEU A 96 5.62 -3.09 10.36
N GLU A 97 4.82 -3.70 11.24
CA GLU A 97 4.99 -3.58 12.69
C GLU A 97 6.34 -4.16 13.17
N VAL A 98 6.75 -5.32 12.65
CA VAL A 98 8.08 -5.91 12.94
C VAL A 98 9.23 -5.00 12.48
N LEU A 99 8.98 -4.20 11.43
CA LEU A 99 9.89 -3.19 10.89
C LEU A 99 9.73 -1.82 11.58
N GLU A 100 9.03 -1.78 12.73
CA GLU A 100 8.82 -0.57 13.55
C GLU A 100 8.12 0.57 12.79
N CYS A 101 7.27 0.22 11.82
CA CYS A 101 6.46 1.18 11.08
C CYS A 101 5.08 1.35 11.76
N GLU A 102 4.65 2.60 11.89
CA GLU A 102 3.25 2.94 12.19
C GLU A 102 2.45 3.01 10.89
N VAL A 103 1.25 2.42 10.88
CA VAL A 103 0.39 2.37 9.70
C VAL A 103 -0.99 2.92 10.05
N GLU A 104 -1.39 3.99 9.35
CA GLU A 104 -2.71 4.59 9.50
C GLU A 104 -3.57 4.35 8.25
N PHE A 105 -4.87 4.13 8.47
CA PHE A 105 -5.88 4.04 7.40
C PHE A 105 -6.90 5.15 7.56
N ILE A 106 -7.09 5.93 6.49
CA ILE A 106 -8.09 7.01 6.45
C ILE A 106 -9.26 6.55 5.57
N VAL A 107 -10.46 6.46 6.16
CA VAL A 107 -11.72 6.21 5.44
C VAL A 107 -12.45 7.54 5.29
N ARG A 108 -12.89 7.86 4.06
CA ARG A 108 -13.63 9.10 3.75
C ARG A 108 -14.99 8.76 3.18
N ASP A 109 -15.96 9.63 3.42
CA ASP A 109 -17.25 9.57 2.75
C ASP A 109 -17.06 9.75 1.25
N ARG A 110 -17.81 8.97 0.46
CA ARG A 110 -17.86 9.18 -0.99
C ARG A 110 -18.59 10.49 -1.25
N PRO A 111 -18.03 11.43 -2.05
CA PRO A 111 -18.76 12.63 -2.42
C PRO A 111 -20.01 12.20 -3.19
N LEU A 112 -21.18 12.58 -2.68
CA LEU A 112 -22.42 12.50 -3.44
C LEU A 112 -22.31 13.50 -4.58
N GLU A 113 -22.40 13.05 -5.84
CA GLU A 113 -22.58 13.98 -6.94
C GLU A 113 -23.83 14.84 -6.65
N PRO A 114 -23.74 16.18 -6.74
CA PRO A 114 -24.92 17.01 -6.58
C PRO A 114 -25.92 16.60 -7.66
N THR A 115 -27.06 16.08 -7.24
CA THR A 115 -28.18 15.77 -8.14
C THR A 115 -28.68 17.10 -8.71
N GLY A 116 -28.23 17.42 -9.93
CA GLY A 116 -28.73 18.52 -10.74
C GLY A 116 -29.99 18.14 -11.47
#